data_AF-A0A9W6UAW0-F1
#
_entry.id   AF-A0A9W6UAW0-F1
#
_cell.length_a   1.000
_cell.length_b   1.000
_cell.length_c   1.000
_cell.angle_alpha   90.00
_cell.angle_beta   90.00
_cell.angle_gamma   90.00
#
_symmetry.space_group_name_H-M   'P 1'
#
loop_
_entity.id
_entity.type
_entity.pdbx_description
1 polymer ?
#
loop_
_entity_poly.entity_id
_entity_poly.type
_entity_poly.pdbx_seq_one_letter_code
_entity_poly.pdbx_strand_id
1 'polypeptide(L)'
;MFLKTAVLFAGALLASAFSPTTAALTKGHDLSSVALMESSQGARWISTTGKTTTIESILGDGGMNAVRLRLWTAGDYNLSYTLALAKRFSKAGYKIYLDMHFSDTWADPTKQATPSSFDATSVTTLAASVRSYVSSTLKSFTAAGVTLDIVSLGNEITYGFMWPTGKISSGNYANFATLWKAARQGVSDAVAAGTTKPKVMIHIDNGWKYTTVSSFFKGLFATGTVTTSDVDVFGFSFYPFYNTAATISALTSSLTQVANTYKKPIYIAETDWPTECTTVTLSASYPINAKGQRQWVIAIMDVLEALPNSLGAGIFYWEPAYLTVAGLGSSCESALLFSVNWANWPVTYATALSSVYMFA
;
A
#
# COMPACT_ATOMS: atom_id res chain seq x y z
N MET A 1 7.83 -81.93 9.12
CA MET A 1 8.60 -80.82 9.72
C MET A 1 8.79 -79.76 8.64
N PHE A 2 7.85 -78.83 8.50
CA PHE A 2 7.91 -77.74 7.52
C PHE A 2 7.51 -76.44 8.23
N LEU A 3 8.49 -75.55 8.40
CA LEU A 3 8.34 -74.18 8.89
C LEU A 3 7.45 -73.38 7.93
N LYS A 4 6.38 -72.77 8.43
CA LYS A 4 5.68 -71.68 7.73
C LYS A 4 6.18 -70.35 8.27
N THR A 5 6.97 -69.66 7.46
CA THR A 5 7.46 -68.30 7.69
C THR A 5 6.31 -67.31 7.49
N ALA A 6 5.96 -66.56 8.55
CA ALA A 6 5.03 -65.44 8.45
C ALA A 6 5.80 -64.18 8.01
N VAL A 7 5.42 -63.59 6.88
CA VAL A 7 5.95 -62.32 6.39
C VAL A 7 5.07 -61.19 6.95
N LEU A 8 5.62 -60.36 7.83
CA LEU A 8 5.01 -59.10 8.24
C LEU A 8 5.15 -58.08 7.10
N PHE A 9 4.03 -57.61 6.55
CA PHE A 9 3.98 -56.40 5.73
C PHE A 9 3.93 -55.17 6.64
N ALA A 10 5.02 -54.42 6.72
CA ALA A 10 5.02 -53.08 7.30
C ALA A 10 4.47 -52.09 6.26
N GLY A 11 3.25 -51.59 6.50
CA GLY A 11 2.65 -50.54 5.69
C GLY A 11 3.33 -49.20 5.98
N ALA A 12 4.02 -48.65 4.99
CA ALA A 12 4.53 -47.28 5.04
C ALA A 12 3.37 -46.29 4.87
N LEU A 13 3.02 -45.57 5.93
CA LEU A 13 2.17 -44.39 5.87
C LEU A 13 2.90 -43.28 5.11
N LEU A 14 2.58 -43.13 3.82
CA LEU A 14 2.92 -41.95 3.04
C LEU A 14 2.13 -40.75 3.60
N ALA A 15 2.75 -39.99 4.49
CA ALA A 15 2.28 -38.65 4.83
C ALA A 15 2.43 -37.77 3.57
N SER A 16 1.34 -37.57 2.86
CA SER A 16 1.26 -36.58 1.78
C SER A 16 1.47 -35.19 2.37
N ALA A 17 2.69 -34.67 2.23
CA ALA A 17 3.03 -33.30 2.53
C ALA A 17 2.21 -32.39 1.60
N PHE A 18 1.18 -31.76 2.14
CA PHE A 18 0.55 -30.62 1.49
C PHE A 18 1.60 -29.51 1.39
N SER A 19 2.20 -29.32 0.21
CA SER A 19 2.93 -28.09 -0.08
C SER A 19 1.92 -26.94 0.05
N PRO A 20 2.12 -25.98 0.96
CA PRO A 20 1.27 -24.80 0.99
C PRO A 20 1.45 -24.09 -0.36
N THR A 21 0.38 -24.01 -1.14
CA THR A 21 0.34 -23.16 -2.33
C THR A 21 0.62 -21.73 -1.88
N THR A 22 1.75 -21.16 -2.30
CA THR A 22 2.08 -19.74 -2.10
C THR A 22 0.88 -18.90 -2.57
N ALA A 23 0.31 -18.09 -1.68
CA ALA A 23 -0.77 -17.19 -2.08
C ALA A 23 -0.23 -16.19 -3.11
N ALA A 24 -0.92 -16.02 -4.23
CA ALA A 24 -0.50 -15.08 -5.27
C ALA A 24 -0.46 -13.64 -4.73
N LEU A 25 0.53 -12.86 -5.16
CA LEU A 25 0.67 -11.47 -4.77
C LEU A 25 -0.58 -10.65 -5.16
N THR A 26 -0.96 -9.73 -4.27
CA THR A 26 -1.86 -8.63 -4.62
C THR A 26 -1.08 -7.61 -5.44
N LYS A 27 -1.56 -7.27 -6.64
CA LYS A 27 -0.84 -6.44 -7.61
C LYS A 27 -1.69 -5.23 -7.93
N GLY A 28 -1.27 -4.05 -7.51
CA GLY A 28 -2.12 -2.87 -7.56
C GLY A 28 -1.42 -1.59 -7.98
N HIS A 29 -2.24 -0.57 -8.15
CA HIS A 29 -1.82 0.81 -8.35
C HIS A 29 -2.55 1.71 -7.35
N ASP A 30 -1.92 2.79 -6.91
CA ASP A 30 -2.65 3.92 -6.30
C ASP A 30 -3.28 4.75 -7.42
N LEU A 31 -4.61 4.80 -7.45
CA LEU A 31 -5.37 5.46 -8.52
C LEU A 31 -6.20 6.63 -7.99
N SER A 32 -5.80 7.22 -6.87
CA SER A 32 -6.63 8.21 -6.20
C SER A 32 -6.82 9.48 -7.02
N SER A 33 -5.86 9.88 -7.85
CA SER A 33 -5.97 11.06 -8.73
C SER A 33 -6.88 10.88 -9.94
N VAL A 34 -7.24 9.64 -10.30
CA VAL A 34 -7.86 9.31 -11.59
C VAL A 34 -9.12 10.11 -11.87
N ALA A 35 -10.05 10.19 -10.92
CA ALA A 35 -11.31 10.89 -11.17
C ALA A 35 -11.09 12.40 -11.35
N LEU A 36 -10.14 13.01 -10.64
CA LEU A 36 -9.74 14.41 -10.89
C LEU A 36 -9.08 14.58 -12.27
N MET A 37 -8.25 13.64 -12.71
CA MET A 37 -7.66 13.70 -14.04
C MET A 37 -8.72 13.62 -15.13
N GLU A 38 -9.73 12.76 -14.97
CA GLU A 38 -10.84 12.65 -15.91
C GLU A 38 -11.77 13.86 -15.88
N SER A 39 -12.16 14.34 -14.68
CA SER A 39 -13.17 15.40 -14.54
C SER A 39 -12.61 16.80 -14.73
N SER A 40 -11.40 17.06 -14.21
CA SER A 40 -10.83 18.40 -14.12
C SER A 40 -9.76 18.66 -15.19
N GLN A 41 -9.08 17.61 -15.66
CA GLN A 41 -8.05 17.70 -16.71
C GLN A 41 -8.51 17.12 -18.05
N GLY A 42 -9.74 16.60 -18.12
CA GLY A 42 -10.33 16.06 -19.34
C GLY A 42 -9.59 14.84 -19.90
N ALA A 43 -8.96 14.04 -19.02
CA ALA A 43 -8.18 12.89 -19.42
C ALA A 43 -8.99 11.87 -20.22
N ARG A 44 -8.42 11.46 -21.36
CA ARG A 44 -8.87 10.35 -22.22
C ARG A 44 -7.77 9.32 -22.28
N TRP A 45 -8.05 8.13 -21.76
CA TRP A 45 -7.07 7.05 -21.67
C TRP A 45 -6.98 6.29 -23.00
N ILE A 46 -5.77 6.20 -23.54
CA ILE A 46 -5.46 5.49 -24.78
C ILE A 46 -4.59 4.27 -24.44
N SER A 47 -5.00 3.08 -24.88
CA SER A 47 -4.23 1.85 -24.69
C SER A 47 -2.91 1.87 -25.47
N THR A 48 -2.03 0.91 -25.19
CA THR A 48 -0.79 0.69 -25.94
C THR A 48 -1.02 0.38 -27.43
N THR A 49 -2.23 -0.05 -27.79
CA THR A 49 -2.67 -0.30 -29.17
C THR A 49 -3.36 0.89 -29.84
N GLY A 50 -3.44 2.05 -29.16
CA GLY A 50 -4.04 3.28 -29.69
C GLY A 50 -5.56 3.39 -29.52
N LYS A 51 -6.20 2.48 -28.76
CA LYS A 51 -7.65 2.50 -28.55
C LYS A 51 -8.01 3.35 -27.34
N THR A 52 -8.98 4.27 -27.49
CA THR A 52 -9.60 4.93 -26.34
C THR A 52 -10.38 3.92 -25.50
N THR A 53 -10.07 3.84 -24.20
CA THR A 53 -10.69 2.91 -23.26
C THR A 53 -10.67 3.51 -21.84
N THR A 54 -10.95 2.71 -20.81
CA THR A 54 -10.85 3.14 -19.41
C THR A 54 -9.52 2.74 -18.78
N ILE A 55 -9.12 3.44 -17.72
CA ILE A 55 -7.88 3.12 -17.00
C ILE A 55 -7.94 1.74 -16.33
N GLU A 56 -9.12 1.30 -15.89
CA GLU A 56 -9.37 -0.05 -15.40
C GLU A 56 -8.97 -1.09 -16.44
N SER A 57 -9.43 -0.94 -17.68
CA SER A 57 -9.09 -1.89 -18.74
C SER A 57 -7.59 -1.90 -19.01
N ILE A 58 -6.95 -0.73 -19.09
CA ILE A 58 -5.51 -0.64 -19.40
C ILE A 58 -4.66 -1.32 -18.32
N LEU A 59 -4.90 -0.99 -17.05
CA LEU A 59 -4.11 -1.53 -15.94
C LEU A 59 -4.55 -2.96 -15.58
N GLY A 60 -5.82 -3.30 -15.81
CA GLY A 60 -6.38 -4.65 -15.66
C GLY A 60 -5.80 -5.63 -16.67
N ASP A 61 -5.75 -5.27 -17.96
CA ASP A 61 -5.01 -6.03 -18.98
C ASP A 61 -3.51 -6.14 -18.62
N GLY A 62 -3.03 -5.17 -17.85
CA GLY A 62 -1.70 -5.12 -17.25
C GLY A 62 -1.45 -6.07 -16.08
N GLY A 63 -2.47 -6.77 -15.59
CA GLY A 63 -2.40 -7.71 -14.46
C GLY A 63 -2.78 -7.11 -13.10
N MET A 64 -3.27 -5.87 -13.05
CA MET A 64 -3.78 -5.24 -11.82
C MET A 64 -4.98 -6.02 -11.27
N ASN A 65 -5.00 -6.30 -9.96
CA ASN A 65 -6.12 -6.93 -9.25
C ASN A 65 -6.55 -6.17 -7.98
N ALA A 66 -5.90 -5.05 -7.66
CA ALA A 66 -6.22 -4.22 -6.52
C ALA A 66 -5.97 -2.74 -6.79
N VAL A 67 -6.69 -1.87 -6.09
CA VAL A 67 -6.53 -0.42 -6.15
C VAL A 67 -6.31 0.13 -4.75
N ARG A 68 -5.25 0.92 -4.60
CA ARG A 68 -5.03 1.76 -3.42
C ARG A 68 -5.71 3.11 -3.61
N LEU A 69 -6.37 3.60 -2.57
CA LEU A 69 -7.03 4.90 -2.55
C LEU A 69 -6.69 5.65 -1.26
N ARG A 70 -6.05 6.81 -1.38
CA ARG A 70 -5.84 7.71 -0.23
C ARG A 70 -7.13 8.40 0.18
N LEU A 71 -7.24 8.65 1.48
CA LEU A 71 -8.37 9.33 2.10
C LEU A 71 -7.88 10.44 3.02
N TRP A 72 -8.22 11.67 2.63
CA TRP A 72 -8.06 12.87 3.47
C TRP A 72 -9.36 13.16 4.23
N THR A 73 -9.24 13.90 5.33
CA THR A 73 -10.41 14.30 6.13
C THR A 73 -11.16 15.50 5.54
N ALA A 74 -10.53 16.25 4.63
CA ALA A 74 -11.11 17.40 3.95
C ALA A 74 -10.50 17.58 2.55
N GLY A 75 -11.06 18.53 1.78
CA GLY A 75 -10.55 18.89 0.45
C GLY A 75 -10.78 17.80 -0.61
N ASP A 76 -9.87 17.74 -1.58
CA ASP A 76 -9.78 16.64 -2.54
C ASP A 76 -9.47 15.33 -1.80
N TYR A 77 -9.85 14.18 -2.38
CA TYR A 77 -9.64 12.86 -1.75
C TYR A 77 -10.39 12.65 -0.42
N ASN A 78 -11.43 13.44 -0.15
CA ASN A 78 -12.31 13.23 0.99
C ASN A 78 -13.19 11.96 0.84
N LEU A 79 -13.94 11.61 1.88
CA LEU A 79 -14.79 10.41 1.90
C LEU A 79 -15.75 10.30 0.71
N SER A 80 -16.41 11.39 0.31
CA SER A 80 -17.38 11.35 -0.80
C SER A 80 -16.68 11.02 -2.12
N TYR A 81 -15.56 11.70 -2.39
CA TYR A 81 -14.73 11.46 -3.57
C TYR A 81 -14.19 10.03 -3.59
N THR A 82 -13.52 9.62 -2.51
CA THR A 82 -12.83 8.34 -2.43
C THR A 82 -13.81 7.17 -2.44
N LEU A 83 -14.98 7.31 -1.82
CA LEU A 83 -16.02 6.28 -1.82
C LEU A 83 -16.64 6.09 -3.22
N ALA A 84 -16.84 7.17 -3.99
CA ALA A 84 -17.32 7.08 -5.36
C ALA A 84 -16.33 6.30 -6.25
N LEU A 85 -15.03 6.59 -6.09
CA LEU A 85 -13.97 5.89 -6.81
C LEU A 85 -13.83 4.43 -6.38
N ALA A 86 -13.94 4.15 -5.08
CA ALA A 86 -13.93 2.78 -4.56
C ALA A 86 -15.11 1.95 -5.08
N LYS A 87 -16.32 2.53 -5.17
CA LYS A 87 -17.48 1.87 -5.81
C LYS A 87 -17.20 1.50 -7.26
N ARG A 88 -16.59 2.41 -8.02
CA ARG A 88 -16.24 2.20 -9.42
C ARG A 88 -15.29 1.00 -9.57
N PHE A 89 -14.19 0.98 -8.83
CA PHE A 89 -13.21 -0.12 -8.92
C PHE A 89 -13.72 -1.43 -8.31
N SER A 90 -14.48 -1.38 -7.22
CA SER A 90 -15.10 -2.56 -6.62
C SER A 90 -16.11 -3.22 -7.58
N LYS A 91 -16.93 -2.42 -8.28
CA LYS A 91 -17.85 -2.93 -9.32
C LYS A 91 -17.10 -3.58 -10.49
N ALA A 92 -15.89 -3.11 -10.79
CA ALA A 92 -15.01 -3.71 -11.79
C ALA A 92 -14.25 -4.96 -11.28
N GLY A 93 -14.47 -5.38 -10.03
CA GLY A 93 -13.91 -6.61 -9.45
C GLY A 93 -12.54 -6.43 -8.79
N TYR A 94 -12.05 -5.21 -8.61
CA TYR A 94 -10.78 -4.96 -7.94
C TYR A 94 -10.93 -4.98 -6.42
N LYS A 95 -9.90 -5.50 -5.75
CA LYS A 95 -9.72 -5.37 -4.30
C LYS A 95 -9.46 -3.92 -3.93
N ILE A 96 -9.97 -3.47 -2.78
CA ILE A 96 -9.81 -2.08 -2.33
C ILE A 96 -8.88 -2.02 -1.12
N TYR A 97 -7.77 -1.29 -1.29
CA TYR A 97 -6.89 -0.85 -0.22
C TYR A 97 -7.18 0.63 0.10
N LEU A 98 -7.79 0.90 1.25
CA LEU A 98 -8.03 2.26 1.71
C LEU A 98 -6.86 2.75 2.56
N ASP A 99 -6.26 3.86 2.16
CA ASP A 99 -5.17 4.50 2.89
C ASP A 99 -5.64 5.75 3.64
N MET A 100 -5.77 5.64 4.96
CA MET A 100 -6.30 6.71 5.79
C MET A 100 -5.17 7.62 6.26
N HIS A 101 -5.03 8.81 5.67
CA HIS A 101 -3.93 9.72 6.00
C HIS A 101 -4.02 10.32 7.41
N PHE A 102 -5.22 10.39 7.99
CA PHE A 102 -5.48 11.14 9.23
C PHE A 102 -4.96 12.59 9.19
N SER A 103 -5.16 13.26 8.06
CA SER A 103 -4.82 14.65 7.79
C SER A 103 -5.78 15.22 6.75
N ASP A 104 -5.97 16.54 6.77
CA ASP A 104 -6.74 17.27 5.74
C ASP A 104 -5.99 17.36 4.40
N THR A 105 -4.72 16.93 4.38
CA THR A 105 -3.84 16.96 3.21
C THR A 105 -2.83 15.81 3.25
N TRP A 106 -1.78 15.87 2.43
CA TRP A 106 -0.66 14.94 2.44
C TRP A 106 -0.15 14.67 3.87
N ALA A 107 -0.02 13.39 4.17
CA ALA A 107 0.61 12.89 5.38
C ALA A 107 1.82 12.06 4.94
N ASP A 108 3.00 12.42 5.41
CA ASP A 108 4.30 11.85 5.04
C ASP A 108 5.25 11.93 6.26
N PRO A 109 6.48 11.37 6.21
CA PRO A 109 7.40 11.40 7.35
C PRO A 109 7.80 12.80 7.83
N THR A 110 7.51 13.85 7.05
CA THR A 110 7.80 15.25 7.38
C THR A 110 6.56 16.07 7.72
N LYS A 111 5.36 15.56 7.43
CA LYS A 111 4.07 16.25 7.61
C LYS A 111 3.01 15.28 8.09
N GLN A 112 2.43 15.54 9.26
CA GLN A 112 1.37 14.69 9.82
C GLN A 112 0.36 15.57 10.55
N ALA A 113 -0.11 16.64 9.92
CA ALA A 113 -0.97 17.62 10.58
C ALA A 113 -2.26 16.98 11.09
N THR A 114 -2.64 17.29 12.32
CA THR A 114 -3.93 16.84 12.86
C THR A 114 -5.08 17.45 12.05
N PRO A 115 -6.10 16.66 11.65
CA PRO A 115 -7.27 17.19 10.96
C PRO A 115 -7.91 18.34 11.72
N SER A 116 -8.31 19.39 11.01
CA SER A 116 -8.99 20.54 11.60
C SER A 116 -10.34 20.19 12.24
N SER A 117 -10.96 19.08 11.80
CA SER A 117 -12.21 18.55 12.33
C SER A 117 -12.05 17.74 13.62
N PHE A 118 -10.83 17.38 14.02
CA PHE A 118 -10.59 16.54 15.20
C PHE A 118 -10.36 17.40 16.44
N ASP A 119 -10.91 16.96 17.58
CA ASP A 119 -10.64 17.60 18.85
C ASP A 119 -9.29 17.12 19.41
N ALA A 120 -8.30 18.01 19.36
CA ALA A 120 -6.93 17.77 19.81
C ALA A 120 -6.62 18.30 21.22
N THR A 121 -7.64 18.61 22.04
CA THR A 121 -7.47 19.14 23.41
C THR A 121 -6.66 18.24 24.33
N SER A 122 -6.77 16.92 24.14
CA SER A 122 -5.97 15.92 24.83
C SER A 122 -5.76 14.69 23.96
N VAL A 123 -4.77 13.86 24.29
CA VAL A 123 -4.57 12.56 23.60
C VAL A 123 -5.81 11.67 23.68
N THR A 124 -6.56 11.72 24.78
CA THR A 124 -7.78 10.93 24.97
C THR A 124 -8.91 11.43 24.06
N THR A 125 -9.10 12.75 23.95
CA THR A 125 -10.12 13.34 23.07
C THR A 125 -9.79 13.09 21.60
N LEU A 126 -8.51 13.20 21.24
CA LEU A 126 -8.04 12.92 19.89
C LEU A 126 -8.17 11.42 19.55
N ALA A 127 -7.89 10.54 20.51
CA ALA A 127 -8.12 9.10 20.39
C ALA A 127 -9.60 8.79 20.13
N ALA A 128 -10.52 9.45 20.83
CA ALA A 128 -11.97 9.31 20.58
C ALA A 128 -12.36 9.81 19.19
N SER A 129 -11.79 10.95 18.75
CA SER A 129 -12.02 11.52 17.42
C SER A 129 -11.59 10.55 16.30
N VAL A 130 -10.36 10.02 16.35
CA VAL A 130 -9.88 9.09 15.32
C VAL A 130 -10.61 7.75 15.35
N ARG A 131 -10.96 7.22 16.54
CA ARG A 131 -11.78 6.00 16.66
C ARG A 131 -13.13 6.16 15.98
N SER A 132 -13.82 7.28 16.26
CA SER A 132 -15.11 7.60 15.66
C SER A 132 -15.01 7.75 14.15
N TYR A 133 -14.00 8.50 13.67
CA TYR A 133 -13.75 8.71 12.24
C TYR A 133 -13.49 7.41 11.49
N VAL A 134 -12.64 6.51 12.02
CA VAL A 134 -12.38 5.21 11.41
C VAL A 134 -13.66 4.37 11.36
N SER A 135 -14.42 4.31 12.46
CA SER A 135 -15.65 3.52 12.53
C SER A 135 -16.70 4.00 11.51
N SER A 136 -16.96 5.31 11.47
CA SER A 136 -17.96 5.90 10.57
C SER A 136 -17.55 5.80 9.10
N THR A 137 -16.26 5.95 8.80
CA THR A 137 -15.72 5.76 7.45
C THR A 137 -15.96 4.34 6.96
N LEU A 138 -15.52 3.33 7.70
CA LEU A 138 -15.68 1.91 7.30
C LEU A 138 -17.14 1.49 7.17
N LYS A 139 -18.02 2.00 8.04
CA LYS A 139 -19.48 1.81 7.92
C LYS A 139 -20.03 2.45 6.65
N SER A 140 -19.53 3.61 6.25
CA SER A 140 -19.94 4.28 5.00
C SER A 140 -19.56 3.45 3.77
N PHE A 141 -18.37 2.83 3.75
CA PHE A 141 -17.97 1.88 2.71
C PHE A 141 -18.89 0.65 2.66
N THR A 142 -19.22 0.10 3.83
CA THR A 142 -20.14 -1.05 3.95
C THR A 142 -21.53 -0.70 3.43
N ALA A 143 -22.10 0.43 3.85
CA ALA A 143 -23.41 0.91 3.40
C ALA A 143 -23.45 1.19 1.89
N ALA A 144 -22.31 1.54 1.31
CA ALA A 144 -22.11 1.73 -0.12
C ALA A 144 -21.95 0.42 -0.92
N GLY A 145 -21.95 -0.74 -0.26
CA GLY A 145 -21.73 -2.04 -0.91
C GLY A 145 -20.27 -2.27 -1.33
N VAL A 146 -19.31 -1.56 -0.72
CA VAL A 146 -17.88 -1.72 -1.00
C VAL A 146 -17.22 -2.49 0.14
N THR A 147 -16.63 -3.64 -0.19
CA THR A 147 -15.77 -4.38 0.73
C THR A 147 -14.35 -3.80 0.67
N LEU A 148 -13.78 -3.52 1.86
CA LEU A 148 -12.39 -3.14 2.00
C LEU A 148 -11.54 -4.38 2.27
N ASP A 149 -10.51 -4.61 1.46
CA ASP A 149 -9.57 -5.72 1.64
C ASP A 149 -8.45 -5.36 2.61
N ILE A 150 -7.97 -4.12 2.53
CA ILE A 150 -6.88 -3.58 3.34
C ILE A 150 -7.26 -2.18 3.80
N VAL A 151 -6.93 -1.84 5.04
CA VAL A 151 -6.96 -0.47 5.56
C VAL A 151 -5.63 -0.18 6.26
N SER A 152 -4.89 0.84 5.83
CA SER A 152 -3.79 1.39 6.62
C SER A 152 -4.33 2.44 7.57
N LEU A 153 -3.89 2.36 8.82
CA LEU A 153 -4.20 3.34 9.85
C LEU A 153 -3.07 4.36 9.90
N GLY A 154 -3.13 5.34 9.00
CA GLY A 154 -2.10 6.34 8.75
C GLY A 154 -1.23 5.98 7.53
N ASN A 155 -0.72 7.02 6.86
CA ASN A 155 0.24 6.91 5.75
C ASN A 155 1.65 7.25 6.24
N GLU A 156 2.63 6.41 5.90
CA GLU A 156 4.06 6.58 6.22
C GLU A 156 4.35 7.09 7.65
N ILE A 157 3.80 6.39 8.65
CA ILE A 157 3.71 6.86 10.05
C ILE A 157 5.00 6.69 10.86
N THR A 158 6.16 6.69 10.20
CA THR A 158 7.48 6.40 10.80
C THR A 158 7.80 7.30 11.98
N TYR A 159 7.28 8.53 11.97
CA TYR A 159 7.41 9.51 13.04
C TYR A 159 6.06 9.82 13.73
N GLY A 160 5.10 8.89 13.64
CA GLY A 160 3.75 8.99 14.18
C GLY A 160 2.79 9.75 13.25
N PHE A 161 1.55 9.99 13.69
CA PHE A 161 0.55 10.78 12.96
C PHE A 161 -0.12 11.82 13.87
N MET A 162 -0.93 12.73 13.30
CA MET A 162 -1.68 13.76 14.05
C MET A 162 -0.80 14.55 15.04
N TRP A 163 0.20 15.22 14.49
CA TRP A 163 1.16 16.04 15.22
C TRP A 163 0.50 17.33 15.74
N PRO A 164 0.99 17.86 16.88
CA PRO A 164 2.14 17.36 17.66
C PRO A 164 1.81 16.17 18.58
N THR A 165 0.54 15.93 18.90
CA THR A 165 0.11 14.97 19.93
C THR A 165 0.62 13.55 19.69
N GLY A 166 0.48 13.04 18.47
CA GLY A 166 0.92 11.69 18.09
C GLY A 166 2.32 11.62 17.49
N LYS A 167 3.14 12.68 17.59
CA LYS A 167 4.50 12.66 17.08
C LYS A 167 5.38 11.72 17.91
N ILE A 168 6.12 10.83 17.24
CA ILE A 168 7.17 10.04 17.88
C ILE A 168 8.42 10.91 17.93
N SER A 169 8.85 11.26 19.15
CA SER A 169 10.06 12.04 19.39
C SER A 169 10.90 11.42 20.49
N SER A 170 12.22 11.35 20.30
CA SER A 170 13.16 10.83 21.29
C SER A 170 12.80 9.43 21.81
N GLY A 171 12.25 8.58 20.94
CA GLY A 171 11.84 7.22 21.28
C GLY A 171 10.58 7.12 22.14
N ASN A 172 9.82 8.21 22.34
CA ASN A 172 8.53 8.16 23.02
C ASN A 172 7.40 7.81 22.04
N TYR A 173 6.80 6.64 22.24
CA TYR A 173 5.69 6.12 21.43
C TYR A 173 4.34 6.20 22.15
N ALA A 174 4.26 6.66 23.41
CA ALA A 174 3.07 6.46 24.26
C ALA A 174 1.79 7.08 23.68
N ASN A 175 1.84 8.35 23.28
CA ASN A 175 0.69 9.01 22.67
C ASN A 175 0.35 8.39 21.30
N PHE A 176 1.37 8.17 20.45
CA PHE A 176 1.17 7.53 19.16
C PHE A 176 0.50 6.16 19.28
N ALA A 177 0.97 5.31 20.20
CA ALA A 177 0.41 4.00 20.47
C ALA A 177 -1.03 4.09 20.97
N THR A 178 -1.35 5.08 21.81
CA THR A 178 -2.73 5.35 22.26
C THR A 178 -3.63 5.70 21.08
N LEU A 179 -3.20 6.60 20.21
CA LEU A 179 -4.01 7.02 19.06
C LEU A 179 -4.15 5.91 18.01
N TRP A 180 -3.07 5.17 17.71
CA TRP A 180 -3.11 4.04 16.79
C TRP A 180 -4.02 2.93 17.31
N LYS A 181 -3.95 2.61 18.62
CA LYS A 181 -4.86 1.65 19.26
C LYS A 181 -6.31 2.09 19.16
N ALA A 182 -6.59 3.39 19.33
CA ALA A 182 -7.94 3.93 19.18
C ALA A 182 -8.45 3.84 17.73
N ALA A 183 -7.61 4.15 16.74
CA ALA A 183 -7.92 3.93 15.33
C ALA A 183 -8.23 2.44 15.06
N ARG A 184 -7.44 1.52 15.62
CA ARG A 184 -7.70 0.08 15.51
C ARG A 184 -9.01 -0.32 16.17
N GLN A 185 -9.36 0.25 17.32
CA GLN A 185 -10.67 0.03 17.94
C GLN A 185 -11.81 0.52 17.05
N GLY A 186 -11.64 1.61 16.30
CA GLY A 186 -12.63 2.09 15.34
C GLY A 186 -12.93 1.08 14.23
N VAL A 187 -11.92 0.36 13.75
CA VAL A 187 -12.10 -0.78 12.83
C VAL A 187 -12.92 -1.88 13.52
N SER A 188 -12.59 -2.24 14.76
CA SER A 188 -13.34 -3.27 15.51
C SER A 188 -14.80 -2.88 15.73
N ASP A 189 -15.09 -1.60 16.03
CA ASP A 189 -16.45 -1.09 16.18
C ASP A 189 -17.25 -1.17 14.87
N ALA A 190 -16.62 -0.90 13.73
CA ALA A 190 -17.25 -1.08 12.42
C ALA A 190 -17.55 -2.55 12.14
N VAL A 191 -16.60 -3.45 12.42
CA VAL A 191 -16.78 -4.89 12.23
C VAL A 191 -17.91 -5.44 13.12
N ALA A 192 -17.97 -5.03 14.39
CA ALA A 192 -19.06 -5.39 15.30
C ALA A 192 -20.43 -4.88 14.80
N ALA A 193 -20.45 -3.83 13.97
CA ALA A 193 -21.64 -3.28 13.34
C ALA A 193 -21.93 -3.84 11.94
N GLY A 194 -21.23 -4.89 11.50
CA GLY A 194 -21.49 -5.59 10.24
C GLY A 194 -20.54 -5.25 9.08
N THR A 195 -19.52 -4.40 9.28
CA THR A 195 -18.46 -4.24 8.28
C THR A 195 -17.65 -5.53 8.15
N THR A 196 -17.41 -5.98 6.91
CA THR A 196 -16.48 -7.11 6.67
C THR A 196 -15.08 -6.72 7.14
N LYS A 197 -14.43 -7.56 7.97
CA LYS A 197 -13.13 -7.25 8.56
C LYS A 197 -12.04 -7.07 7.48
N PRO A 198 -11.49 -5.86 7.27
CA PRO A 198 -10.33 -5.68 6.41
C PRO A 198 -9.05 -6.16 7.12
N LYS A 199 -7.98 -6.40 6.34
CA LYS A 199 -6.64 -6.51 6.92
C LYS A 199 -6.20 -5.12 7.39
N VAL A 200 -5.83 -4.99 8.67
CA VAL A 200 -5.31 -3.74 9.21
C VAL A 200 -3.80 -3.66 9.02
N MET A 201 -3.35 -2.61 8.33
CA MET A 201 -1.96 -2.36 7.97
C MET A 201 -1.35 -1.27 8.86
N ILE A 202 -0.09 -1.50 9.26
CA ILE A 202 0.84 -0.42 9.59
C ILE A 202 1.71 -0.15 8.36
N HIS A 203 1.74 1.10 7.92
CA HIS A 203 2.54 1.53 6.76
C HIS A 203 3.59 2.56 7.19
N ILE A 204 4.87 2.25 6.95
CA ILE A 204 6.01 3.15 7.21
C ILE A 204 6.87 3.32 5.95
N ASP A 205 7.59 4.43 5.85
CA ASP A 205 8.51 4.68 4.74
C ASP A 205 9.81 3.87 4.86
N ASN A 206 10.65 3.95 3.82
CA ASN A 206 12.01 3.40 3.83
C ASN A 206 12.11 1.90 4.22
N GLY A 207 11.29 1.05 3.61
CA GLY A 207 11.25 -0.40 3.88
C GLY A 207 12.60 -1.12 3.75
N TRP A 208 13.50 -0.56 2.96
CA TRP A 208 14.88 -1.04 2.76
C TRP A 208 15.80 -0.81 3.96
N LYS A 209 15.48 0.14 4.84
CA LYS A 209 16.33 0.54 5.95
C LYS A 209 15.93 -0.18 7.24
N TYR A 210 16.46 -1.38 7.42
CA TYR A 210 16.12 -2.24 8.57
C TYR A 210 16.26 -1.56 9.93
N THR A 211 17.24 -0.67 10.13
CA THR A 211 17.40 0.05 11.41
C THR A 211 16.21 0.95 11.73
N THR A 212 15.66 1.66 10.73
CA THR A 212 14.44 2.45 10.88
C THR A 212 13.26 1.53 11.17
N VAL A 213 13.05 0.50 10.33
CA VAL A 213 11.94 -0.44 10.44
C VAL A 213 11.92 -1.14 11.80
N SER A 214 13.07 -1.70 12.21
CA SER A 214 13.20 -2.38 13.49
C SER A 214 12.98 -1.43 14.67
N SER A 215 13.46 -0.19 14.60
CA SER A 215 13.30 0.77 15.70
C SER A 215 11.85 1.16 15.89
N PHE A 216 11.13 1.41 14.79
CA PHE A 216 9.70 1.73 14.83
C PHE A 216 8.88 0.62 15.51
N PHE A 217 8.97 -0.62 15.01
CA PHE A 217 8.15 -1.70 15.54
C PHE A 217 8.55 -2.10 16.97
N LYS A 218 9.86 -2.13 17.29
CA LYS A 218 10.30 -2.41 18.66
C LYS A 218 9.80 -1.34 19.63
N GLY A 219 9.93 -0.06 19.26
CA GLY A 219 9.47 1.05 20.10
C GLY A 219 7.95 1.04 20.30
N LEU A 220 7.19 0.84 19.22
CA LEU A 220 5.73 0.76 19.28
C LEU A 220 5.26 -0.40 20.17
N PHE A 221 5.77 -1.62 19.94
CA PHE A 221 5.31 -2.79 20.68
C PHE A 221 5.83 -2.82 22.13
N ALA A 222 6.97 -2.20 22.42
CA ALA A 222 7.47 -2.05 23.79
C ALA A 222 6.54 -1.21 24.68
N THR A 223 5.63 -0.40 24.09
CA THR A 223 4.61 0.32 24.88
C THR A 223 3.60 -0.60 25.55
N GLY A 224 3.43 -1.83 25.07
CA GLY A 224 2.36 -2.76 25.51
C GLY A 224 0.94 -2.33 25.12
N THR A 225 0.74 -1.13 24.57
CA THR A 225 -0.58 -0.60 24.18
C THR A 225 -1.01 -1.12 22.82
N VAL A 226 -0.07 -1.14 21.87
CA VAL A 226 -0.22 -1.81 20.57
C VAL A 226 0.60 -3.09 20.63
N THR A 227 0.01 -4.18 20.18
CA THR A 227 0.65 -5.50 20.14
C THR A 227 0.71 -6.01 18.70
N THR A 228 1.55 -7.03 18.46
CA THR A 228 1.61 -7.70 17.15
C THR A 228 0.29 -8.36 16.75
N SER A 229 -0.61 -8.64 17.69
CA SER A 229 -1.95 -9.20 17.43
C SER A 229 -2.93 -8.16 16.88
N ASP A 230 -2.66 -6.87 17.11
CA ASP A 230 -3.52 -5.78 16.62
C ASP A 230 -3.32 -5.49 15.13
N VAL A 231 -2.20 -5.94 14.56
CA VAL A 231 -1.78 -5.68 13.19
C VAL A 231 -1.89 -6.95 12.35
N ASP A 232 -2.60 -6.89 11.23
CA ASP A 232 -2.76 -8.04 10.34
C ASP A 232 -1.62 -8.10 9.33
N VAL A 233 -1.16 -6.96 8.80
CA VAL A 233 -0.13 -6.87 7.73
C VAL A 233 0.78 -5.65 7.89
N PHE A 234 1.96 -5.68 7.27
CA PHE A 234 2.86 -4.53 7.19
C PHE A 234 2.99 -4.01 5.76
N GLY A 235 3.02 -2.70 5.61
CA GLY A 235 3.27 -2.01 4.34
C GLY A 235 4.53 -1.16 4.43
N PHE A 236 5.29 -1.12 3.35
CA PHE A 236 6.49 -0.30 3.24
C PHE A 236 6.55 0.48 1.94
N SER A 237 7.01 1.73 2.01
CA SER A 237 7.39 2.47 0.81
C SER A 237 8.82 2.13 0.40
N PHE A 238 9.06 2.03 -0.91
CA PHE A 238 10.37 1.73 -1.47
C PHE A 238 10.57 2.43 -2.81
N TYR A 239 11.43 3.45 -2.83
CA TYR A 239 11.67 4.30 -3.98
C TYR A 239 13.17 4.37 -4.32
N PRO A 240 13.53 4.42 -5.61
CA PRO A 240 14.93 4.39 -6.03
C PRO A 240 15.63 5.76 -6.02
N PHE A 241 14.89 6.85 -5.86
CA PHE A 241 15.36 8.24 -6.11
C PHE A 241 15.52 9.11 -4.85
N TYR A 242 15.19 8.62 -3.66
CA TYR A 242 15.38 9.38 -2.41
C TYR A 242 16.68 9.03 -1.67
N ASN A 243 17.24 7.86 -1.92
CA ASN A 243 18.48 7.42 -1.30
C ASN A 243 19.15 6.30 -2.11
N THR A 244 20.41 6.47 -2.49
CA THR A 244 21.15 5.43 -3.26
C THR A 244 21.37 4.13 -2.48
N ALA A 245 21.24 4.15 -1.15
CA ALA A 245 21.28 2.94 -0.33
C ALA A 245 19.97 2.12 -0.37
N ALA A 246 18.90 2.64 -0.98
CA ALA A 246 17.62 1.94 -1.21
C ALA A 246 17.73 0.88 -2.31
N THR A 247 18.65 -0.06 -2.16
CA THR A 247 18.92 -1.13 -3.13
C THR A 247 17.95 -2.30 -2.95
N ILE A 248 17.76 -3.12 -3.99
CA ILE A 248 17.01 -4.39 -3.90
C ILE A 248 17.59 -5.31 -2.82
N SER A 249 18.92 -5.38 -2.69
CA SER A 249 19.58 -6.17 -1.65
C SER A 249 19.26 -5.68 -0.22
N ALA A 250 19.26 -4.36 -0.01
CA ALA A 250 18.87 -3.77 1.26
C ALA A 250 17.39 -4.06 1.59
N LEU A 251 16.50 -3.98 0.59
CA LEU A 251 15.11 -4.38 0.73
C LEU A 251 14.97 -5.86 1.13
N THR A 252 15.61 -6.77 0.40
CA THR A 252 15.60 -8.21 0.71
C THR A 252 16.04 -8.48 2.14
N SER A 253 17.16 -7.90 2.55
CA SER A 253 17.71 -8.08 3.89
C SER A 253 16.77 -7.54 4.98
N SER A 254 16.21 -6.35 4.78
CA SER A 254 15.28 -5.73 5.73
C SER A 254 13.99 -6.54 5.87
N LEU A 255 13.32 -6.83 4.75
CA LEU A 255 12.04 -7.51 4.75
C LEU A 255 12.15 -8.97 5.22
N THR A 256 13.25 -9.67 4.92
CA THR A 256 13.50 -11.02 5.45
C THR A 256 13.59 -11.02 6.97
N GLN A 257 14.25 -10.04 7.56
CA GLN A 257 14.35 -9.92 9.02
C GLN A 257 12.99 -9.57 9.66
N VAL A 258 12.22 -8.66 9.05
CA VAL A 258 10.86 -8.32 9.48
C VAL A 258 9.95 -9.55 9.42
N ALA A 259 9.96 -10.26 8.29
CA ALA A 259 9.19 -11.49 8.08
C ALA A 259 9.55 -12.55 9.13
N ASN A 260 10.84 -12.74 9.40
CA ASN A 260 11.31 -13.69 10.41
C ASN A 260 10.92 -13.30 11.84
N THR A 261 10.92 -12.01 12.16
CA THR A 261 10.63 -11.52 13.52
C THR A 261 9.15 -11.56 13.84
N TYR A 262 8.31 -11.05 12.94
CA TYR A 262 6.90 -10.80 13.24
C TYR A 262 5.94 -11.80 12.61
N LYS A 263 6.39 -12.58 11.62
CA LYS A 263 5.57 -13.60 10.93
C LYS A 263 4.27 -13.03 10.36
N LYS A 264 4.33 -11.81 9.81
CA LYS A 264 3.19 -11.10 9.20
C LYS A 264 3.37 -10.97 7.69
N PRO A 265 2.28 -10.99 6.90
CA PRO A 265 2.33 -10.67 5.48
C PRO A 265 2.85 -9.24 5.25
N ILE A 266 3.67 -9.07 4.22
CA ILE A 266 4.39 -7.84 3.88
C ILE A 266 3.97 -7.36 2.50
N TYR A 267 3.67 -6.07 2.40
CA TYR A 267 3.38 -5.36 1.16
C TYR A 267 4.45 -4.30 0.90
N ILE A 268 4.75 -4.07 -0.37
CA ILE A 268 5.27 -2.77 -0.81
C ILE A 268 4.05 -1.91 -1.14
N ALA A 269 3.75 -0.98 -0.24
CA ALA A 269 2.55 -0.15 -0.34
C ALA A 269 2.72 1.00 -1.34
N GLU A 270 3.98 1.37 -1.63
CA GLU A 270 4.32 2.43 -2.56
C GLU A 270 5.68 2.17 -3.22
N THR A 271 5.75 2.38 -4.53
CA THR A 271 6.98 2.37 -5.31
C THR A 271 6.78 3.05 -6.65
N ASP A 272 7.87 3.50 -7.27
CA ASP A 272 7.92 4.09 -8.60
C ASP A 272 9.27 3.84 -9.28
N TRP A 273 9.29 3.92 -10.60
CA TRP A 273 10.52 4.01 -11.38
C TRP A 273 10.35 5.05 -12.50
N PRO A 274 11.36 5.90 -12.77
CA PRO A 274 11.20 6.97 -13.73
C PRO A 274 11.26 6.52 -15.20
N THR A 275 10.51 7.21 -16.06
CA THR A 275 10.69 7.20 -17.51
C THR A 275 11.60 8.33 -17.99
N GLU A 276 11.77 9.36 -17.17
CA GLU A 276 12.65 10.49 -17.41
C GLU A 276 13.22 10.93 -16.06
N CYS A 277 14.55 10.91 -15.95
CA CYS A 277 15.28 11.29 -14.74
C CYS A 277 16.70 11.73 -15.08
N THR A 278 16.96 13.03 -15.17
CA THR A 278 18.29 13.54 -15.58
C THR A 278 19.18 14.00 -14.43
N THR A 279 18.57 14.35 -13.28
CA THR A 279 19.28 15.03 -12.18
C THR A 279 19.55 14.13 -10.96
N VAL A 280 18.99 12.92 -10.92
CA VAL A 280 19.03 12.04 -9.74
C VAL A 280 19.85 10.78 -10.01
N THR A 281 20.76 10.47 -9.09
CA THR A 281 21.41 9.16 -9.04
C THR A 281 20.47 8.14 -8.41
N LEU A 282 20.02 7.16 -9.19
CA LEU A 282 19.12 6.10 -8.72
C LEU A 282 19.86 5.00 -7.94
N SER A 283 19.16 4.30 -7.05
CA SER A 283 19.69 3.19 -6.25
C SER A 283 19.84 1.86 -7.03
N ALA A 284 19.39 1.82 -8.29
CA ALA A 284 19.53 0.68 -9.18
C ALA A 284 19.86 1.14 -10.61
N SER A 285 20.31 0.21 -11.45
CA SER A 285 20.83 0.48 -12.79
C SER A 285 19.92 -0.01 -13.93
N TYR A 286 18.61 -0.10 -13.67
CA TYR A 286 17.64 -0.35 -14.74
C TYR A 286 17.60 0.85 -15.72
N PRO A 287 17.20 0.66 -16.98
CA PRO A 287 17.10 1.77 -17.92
C PRO A 287 15.97 2.74 -17.49
N ILE A 288 16.17 4.04 -17.68
CA ILE A 288 15.16 5.06 -17.37
C ILE A 288 14.17 5.13 -18.54
N ASN A 289 13.18 4.24 -18.54
CA ASN A 289 12.10 4.11 -19.52
C ASN A 289 11.08 3.06 -19.05
N ALA A 290 10.05 2.82 -19.86
CA ALA A 290 9.01 1.82 -19.57
C ALA A 290 9.54 0.38 -19.36
N LYS A 291 10.64 -0.01 -20.01
CA LYS A 291 11.25 -1.33 -19.76
C LYS A 291 11.83 -1.41 -18.35
N GLY A 292 12.54 -0.37 -17.91
CA GLY A 292 13.11 -0.33 -16.56
C GLY A 292 12.05 -0.26 -15.47
N GLN A 293 10.92 0.40 -15.73
CA GLN A 293 9.76 0.38 -14.81
C GLN A 293 9.31 -1.05 -14.52
N ARG A 294 9.16 -1.88 -15.56
CA ARG A 294 8.82 -3.29 -15.39
C ARG A 294 9.91 -4.05 -14.65
N GLN A 295 11.19 -3.84 -15.00
CA GLN A 295 12.29 -4.53 -14.34
C GLN A 295 12.40 -4.22 -12.84
N TRP A 296 12.16 -2.96 -12.46
CA TRP A 296 12.10 -2.53 -11.07
C TRP A 296 10.98 -3.22 -10.30
N VAL A 297 9.75 -3.21 -10.85
CA VAL A 297 8.58 -3.83 -10.23
C VAL A 297 8.74 -5.35 -10.12
N ILE A 298 9.23 -6.01 -11.16
CA ILE A 298 9.54 -7.46 -11.16
C ILE A 298 10.57 -7.78 -10.07
N ALA A 299 11.66 -7.00 -9.96
CA ALA A 299 12.66 -7.23 -8.94
C ALA A 299 12.10 -7.12 -7.51
N ILE A 300 11.16 -6.20 -7.27
CA ILE A 300 10.47 -6.11 -5.97
C ILE A 300 9.55 -7.31 -5.74
N MET A 301 8.82 -7.75 -6.77
CA MET A 301 7.99 -8.95 -6.70
C MET A 301 8.82 -10.19 -6.38
N ASP A 302 9.99 -10.35 -7.00
CA ASP A 302 10.94 -11.43 -6.71
C ASP A 302 11.37 -11.42 -5.23
N VAL A 303 11.63 -10.22 -4.66
CA VAL A 303 11.91 -10.08 -3.22
C VAL A 303 10.75 -10.56 -2.37
N LEU A 304 9.52 -10.15 -2.70
CA LEU A 304 8.32 -10.52 -1.94
C LEU A 304 8.06 -12.03 -2.02
N GLU A 305 8.16 -12.63 -3.21
CA GLU A 305 7.95 -14.06 -3.43
C GLU A 305 9.01 -14.91 -2.73
N ALA A 306 10.24 -14.41 -2.60
CA ALA A 306 11.33 -15.06 -1.88
C ALA A 306 11.26 -14.91 -0.35
N LEU A 307 10.31 -14.15 0.20
CA LEU A 307 10.22 -13.97 1.66
C LEU A 307 9.90 -15.30 2.37
N PRO A 308 10.51 -15.53 3.55
CA PRO A 308 10.33 -16.78 4.28
C PRO A 308 8.87 -16.99 4.70
N ASN A 309 8.41 -18.24 4.65
CA ASN A 309 7.03 -18.65 4.96
C ASN A 309 5.97 -18.01 4.04
N SER A 310 6.35 -17.64 2.81
CA SER A 310 5.43 -17.08 1.82
C SER A 310 4.73 -15.80 2.31
N LEU A 311 5.49 -14.96 3.03
CA LEU A 311 4.97 -13.75 3.67
C LEU A 311 4.96 -12.54 2.73
N GLY A 312 5.45 -12.64 1.50
CA GLY A 312 5.18 -11.62 0.48
C GLY A 312 3.69 -11.61 0.10
N ALA A 313 3.05 -10.45 0.21
CA ALA A 313 1.60 -10.35 0.13
C ALA A 313 1.12 -9.44 -1.01
N GLY A 314 1.90 -8.43 -1.40
CA GLY A 314 1.56 -7.61 -2.55
C GLY A 314 2.41 -6.37 -2.76
N ILE A 315 2.11 -5.67 -3.84
CA ILE A 315 2.82 -4.50 -4.32
C ILE A 315 1.83 -3.50 -4.92
N PHE A 316 2.06 -2.21 -4.67
CA PHE A 316 1.31 -1.10 -5.25
C PHE A 316 2.25 -0.07 -5.87
N TYR A 317 2.09 0.19 -7.18
CA TYR A 317 2.80 1.26 -7.88
C TYR A 317 2.05 2.58 -7.67
N TRP A 318 2.76 3.63 -7.28
CA TRP A 318 2.11 4.87 -6.82
C TRP A 318 1.76 5.77 -7.99
N GLU A 319 0.49 6.22 -8.05
CA GLU A 319 0.01 7.27 -8.95
C GLU A 319 0.50 7.21 -10.42
N PRO A 320 0.37 6.07 -11.12
CA PRO A 320 0.89 5.91 -12.47
C PRO A 320 0.27 6.88 -13.50
N ALA A 321 -0.85 7.52 -13.13
CA ALA A 321 -1.70 8.30 -14.01
C ALA A 321 -1.99 9.72 -13.47
N TYR A 322 -1.22 10.24 -12.51
CA TYR A 322 -1.39 11.61 -12.01
C TYR A 322 -0.79 12.63 -12.98
N LEU A 323 -1.48 12.86 -14.10
CA LEU A 323 -0.96 13.55 -15.29
C LEU A 323 -0.36 14.94 -15.02
N THR A 324 -0.91 15.68 -14.05
CA THR A 324 -0.44 17.04 -13.72
C THR A 324 0.80 17.07 -12.83
N VAL A 325 1.23 15.93 -12.29
CA VAL A 325 2.37 15.82 -11.37
C VAL A 325 3.26 14.67 -11.84
N ALA A 326 3.81 14.76 -13.06
CA ALA A 326 4.52 13.64 -13.69
C ALA A 326 5.70 13.10 -12.86
N GLY A 327 6.45 13.97 -12.19
CA GLY A 327 7.55 13.60 -11.31
C GLY A 327 7.12 13.00 -9.96
N LEU A 328 5.82 13.00 -9.65
CA LEU A 328 5.24 12.34 -8.48
C LEU A 328 5.89 12.79 -7.14
N GLY A 329 6.28 14.07 -7.05
CA GLY A 329 6.96 14.62 -5.88
C GLY A 329 8.42 14.19 -5.71
N SER A 330 8.96 13.38 -6.63
CA SER A 330 10.40 13.13 -6.75
C SER A 330 11.10 14.26 -7.51
N SER A 331 12.43 14.21 -7.54
CA SER A 331 13.26 15.11 -8.38
C SER A 331 13.45 14.60 -9.81
N CYS A 332 12.88 13.43 -10.16
CA CYS A 332 12.84 12.97 -11.55
C CYS A 332 11.70 13.68 -12.31
N GLU A 333 11.85 13.82 -13.62
CA GLU A 333 10.90 14.55 -14.47
C GLU A 333 9.58 13.77 -14.66
N SER A 334 9.65 12.44 -14.77
CA SER A 334 8.45 11.60 -14.91
C SER A 334 8.63 10.19 -14.36
N ALA A 335 7.64 9.74 -13.59
CA ALA A 335 7.46 8.34 -13.17
C ALA A 335 6.10 7.76 -13.61
N LEU A 336 5.37 8.46 -14.48
CA LEU A 336 4.08 8.01 -15.00
C LEU A 336 4.22 6.74 -15.87
N LEU A 337 3.12 6.00 -16.00
CA LEU A 337 2.97 4.90 -16.96
C LEU A 337 2.26 5.34 -18.25
N PHE A 338 2.08 6.65 -18.43
CA PHE A 338 1.39 7.25 -19.55
C PHE A 338 2.21 8.41 -20.13
N SER A 339 2.31 8.48 -21.45
CA SER A 339 2.71 9.68 -22.17
C SER A 339 1.51 10.61 -22.31
N VAL A 340 1.67 11.89 -22.02
CA VAL A 340 0.56 12.85 -21.95
C VAL A 340 0.67 13.89 -23.05
N ASN A 341 -0.42 14.04 -23.83
CA ASN A 341 -0.56 15.07 -24.85
C ASN A 341 -1.59 16.12 -24.41
N TRP A 342 -1.10 17.32 -24.14
CA TRP A 342 -1.87 18.49 -23.68
C TRP A 342 -2.29 19.44 -24.81
N ALA A 343 -1.95 19.17 -26.06
CA ALA A 343 -2.15 20.10 -27.18
C ALA A 343 -3.63 20.46 -27.46
N ASN A 344 -4.58 19.64 -26.97
CA ASN A 344 -6.01 19.79 -27.21
C ASN A 344 -6.80 20.18 -25.95
N TRP A 345 -6.16 20.79 -24.95
CA TRP A 345 -6.83 21.23 -23.71
C TRP A 345 -8.11 22.04 -24.04
N PRO A 346 -9.25 21.76 -23.38
CA PRO A 346 -9.43 21.00 -22.14
C PRO A 346 -9.53 19.48 -22.29
N VAL A 347 -9.31 18.89 -23.48
CA VAL A 347 -9.22 17.43 -23.65
C VAL A 347 -7.75 17.00 -23.65
N THR A 348 -7.40 16.13 -22.70
CA THR A 348 -6.03 15.63 -22.54
C THR A 348 -5.97 14.16 -22.91
N TYR A 349 -5.00 13.75 -23.73
CA TYR A 349 -4.83 12.35 -24.13
C TYR A 349 -3.66 11.74 -23.37
N ALA A 350 -3.93 10.68 -22.61
CA ALA A 350 -2.93 9.92 -21.87
C ALA A 350 -2.76 8.55 -22.52
N THR A 351 -1.66 8.34 -23.24
CA THR A 351 -1.34 7.10 -23.94
C THR A 351 -0.49 6.20 -23.08
N ALA A 352 -0.98 5.00 -22.81
CA ALA A 352 -0.30 4.00 -22.01
C ALA A 352 1.07 3.65 -22.61
N LEU A 353 2.08 3.59 -21.75
CA LEU A 353 3.38 3.02 -22.06
C LEU A 353 3.34 1.50 -21.90
N SER A 354 4.34 0.78 -22.42
CA SER A 354 4.40 -0.68 -22.29
C SER A 354 4.56 -1.16 -20.84
N SER A 355 4.89 -0.26 -19.91
CA SER A 355 5.03 -0.54 -18.48
C SER A 355 3.72 -0.79 -17.76
N VAL A 356 2.56 -0.47 -18.34
CA VAL A 356 1.26 -0.85 -17.75
C VAL A 356 1.10 -2.37 -17.60
N TYR A 357 1.85 -3.17 -18.37
CA TYR A 357 1.93 -4.64 -18.25
C TYR A 357 3.00 -5.12 -17.26
N MET A 358 3.24 -4.38 -16.18
CA MET A 358 4.24 -4.75 -15.17
C MET A 358 3.84 -5.97 -14.33
N PHE A 359 2.55 -6.33 -14.31
CA PHE A 359 2.02 -7.41 -13.48
C PHE A 359 1.57 -8.65 -14.26
N ALA A 360 1.54 -8.56 -15.59
CA ALA A 360 1.11 -9.58 -16.53
C ALA A 360 2.18 -10.62 -16.84
#